data_AF-A0A8H6F492-F1
#
_entry.id   AF-A0A8H6F492-F1
#
_cell.length_a   1.000
_cell.length_b   1.000
_cell.length_c   1.000
_cell.angle_alpha   90.00
_cell.angle_beta   90.00
_cell.angle_gamma   90.00
#
_symmetry.space_group_name_H-M   'P 1'
#
loop_
_entity.id
_entity.type
_entity.pdbx_description
1 polymer ?
#
loop_
_entity_poly.entity_id
_entity_poly.type
_entity_poly.pdbx_seq_one_letter_code
_entity_poly.pdbx_strand_id
1 'polypeptide(L)'
;MSAYALSQSHRQLTEGHLKDTDPEVDQIIKDEIDRQQHSIVLIASENFTTTAVFDALGTPMCNKYSEGYPGARYYGGNEHIDRMELL
;
A
#
# COMPACT_ATOMS: atom_id res chain seq x y z
N MET A 1 -20.56 -14.75 -15.00
CA MET A 1 -20.37 -13.97 -13.76
C MET A 1 -20.28 -12.51 -14.16
N SER A 2 -21.10 -11.65 -13.56
CA SER A 2 -21.37 -10.28 -14.00
C SER A 2 -20.08 -9.46 -14.12
N ALA A 3 -19.69 -9.11 -15.35
CA ALA A 3 -18.65 -8.12 -15.59
C ALA A 3 -19.19 -6.77 -15.12
N TYR A 4 -18.78 -6.32 -13.95
CA TYR A 4 -19.07 -4.96 -13.49
C TYR A 4 -18.64 -3.96 -14.59
N ALA A 5 -19.46 -2.92 -14.75
CA ALA A 5 -19.55 -2.00 -15.88
C ALA A 5 -18.34 -1.06 -16.09
N LEU A 6 -17.12 -1.54 -15.87
CA LEU A 6 -15.89 -0.78 -16.07
C LEU A 6 -15.42 -0.93 -17.52
N SER A 7 -15.07 0.20 -18.15
CA SER A 7 -14.40 0.20 -19.45
C SER A 7 -13.07 -0.54 -19.35
N GLN A 8 -12.55 -1.02 -20.49
CA GLN A 8 -11.21 -1.59 -20.52
C GLN A 8 -10.14 -0.61 -20.01
N SER A 9 -10.26 0.67 -20.37
CA SER A 9 -9.36 1.73 -19.88
C SER A 9 -9.40 1.89 -18.36
N HIS A 10 -10.58 1.79 -17.74
CA HIS A 10 -10.69 1.91 -16.29
C HIS A 10 -10.08 0.70 -15.58
N ARG A 11 -10.32 -0.51 -16.09
CA ARG A 11 -9.66 -1.72 -15.54
C ARG A 11 -8.15 -1.63 -15.61
N GLN A 12 -7.60 -1.14 -16.71
CA GLN A 12 -6.17 -0.94 -16.87
C GLN A 12 -5.60 0.01 -15.80
N LEU A 13 -6.34 1.07 -15.42
CA LEU A 13 -5.92 1.99 -14.36
C LEU A 13 -5.99 1.37 -12.96
N THR A 14 -6.96 0.51 -12.69
CA THR A 14 -7.16 -0.08 -11.34
C THR A 14 -6.37 -1.35 -11.11
N GLU A 15 -6.03 -2.09 -12.16
CA GLU A 15 -5.39 -3.41 -12.09
C GLU A 15 -3.96 -3.41 -12.67
N GLY A 16 -3.55 -2.33 -13.33
CA GLY A 16 -2.22 -2.21 -13.93
C GLY A 16 -1.10 -2.15 -12.90
N HIS A 17 0.08 -2.64 -13.27
CA HIS A 17 1.27 -2.48 -12.45
C HIS A 17 1.87 -1.08 -12.62
N LEU A 18 2.48 -0.54 -11.55
CA LEU A 18 3.03 0.82 -11.53
C LEU A 18 3.94 1.12 -12.72
N LYS A 19 4.87 0.21 -13.05
CA LYS A 19 5.78 0.34 -14.20
C LYS A 19 5.06 0.55 -15.55
N ASP A 20 3.84 0.04 -15.68
CA ASP A 20 3.06 0.07 -16.92
C ASP A 20 2.08 1.26 -16.92
N THR A 21 1.58 1.64 -15.75
CA THR A 21 0.60 2.75 -15.60
C THR A 21 1.28 4.11 -15.41
N ASP A 22 2.43 4.15 -14.74
CA ASP A 22 3.21 5.35 -14.45
C ASP A 22 4.73 5.03 -14.44
N PRO A 23 5.36 4.91 -15.63
CA PRO A 23 6.77 4.56 -15.76
C PRO A 23 7.72 5.65 -15.24
N GLU A 24 7.27 6.91 -15.16
CA GLU A 24 8.09 8.01 -14.62
C GLU A 24 8.25 7.84 -13.10
N VAL A 25 7.15 7.58 -12.38
CA VAL A 25 7.20 7.31 -10.94
C VAL A 25 7.99 6.02 -10.64
N ASP A 26 7.80 4.96 -11.42
CA ASP A 26 8.57 3.72 -11.28
C ASP A 26 10.08 3.95 -11.43
N GLN A 27 10.49 4.80 -12.39
CA GLN A 27 11.90 5.16 -12.56
C GLN A 27 12.45 5.95 -11.38
N ILE A 28 11.71 6.95 -10.88
CA ILE A 28 12.13 7.73 -9.71
C ILE A 28 12.33 6.83 -8.47
N ILE A 29 11.43 5.85 -8.27
CA ILE A 29 11.56 4.89 -7.17
C ILE A 29 12.83 4.03 -7.32
N LYS A 30 13.13 3.56 -8.53
CA LYS A 30 14.35 2.80 -8.81
C LYS A 30 15.62 3.62 -8.54
N ASP A 31 15.63 4.88 -8.95
CA ASP A 31 16.75 5.78 -8.72
C ASP A 31 16.98 6.02 -7.21
N GLU A 32 15.90 6.12 -6.41
CA GLU A 32 16.01 6.23 -4.95
C GLU A 32 16.48 4.93 -4.28
N ILE A 33 16.04 3.77 -4.77
CA ILE A 33 16.54 2.47 -4.30
C ILE A 33 18.05 2.36 -4.55
N ASP A 34 18.51 2.72 -5.76
CA ASP A 34 19.93 2.72 -6.10
C ASP A 34 20.73 3.68 -5.22
N ARG A 35 20.21 4.89 -4.98
CA ARG A 35 20.82 5.86 -4.07
C ARG A 35 20.97 5.27 -2.66
N GLN A 36 19.93 4.64 -2.11
CA GLN A 36 19.97 4.06 -0.77
C GLN A 36 20.97 2.91 -0.67
N GLN A 37 21.03 2.04 -1.68
CA GLN A 37 21.97 0.90 -1.72
C GLN A 37 23.43 1.33 -1.79
N HIS A 38 23.71 2.48 -2.41
CA HIS A 38 25.08 2.97 -2.65
C HIS A 38 25.46 4.17 -1.77
N SER A 39 24.68 4.47 -0.72
CA SER A 39 24.95 5.57 0.22
C SER A 39 25.25 5.05 1.63
N ILE A 40 26.10 5.78 2.36
CA ILE A 40 26.22 5.63 3.81
C ILE A 40 25.18 6.57 4.45
N VAL A 41 24.14 6.02 5.05
CA VAL A 41 23.08 6.79 5.72
C VAL A 41 23.45 7.00 7.18
N LEU A 42 23.72 8.25 7.57
CA LEU A 42 24.16 8.65 8.92
C LEU A 42 23.09 9.43 9.71
N ILE A 43 21.90 9.58 9.15
CA ILE A 43 20.80 10.27 9.81
C ILE A 43 20.23 9.33 10.88
N ALA A 44 20.42 9.70 12.16
CA ALA A 44 20.14 8.82 13.29
C ALA A 44 18.67 8.37 13.42
N SER A 45 17.74 9.11 12.81
CA SER A 45 16.30 8.79 12.81
C SER A 45 15.83 8.04 11.57
N GLU A 46 16.68 7.86 10.55
CA GLU A 46 16.35 7.07 9.36
C GLU A 46 16.71 5.60 9.57
N ASN A 47 15.98 4.72 8.90
CA ASN A 47 16.22 3.29 8.95
C ASN A 47 15.69 2.59 7.69
N PHE A 48 16.12 1.37 7.46
CA PHE A 48 15.61 0.50 6.40
C PHE A 48 14.71 -0.56 7.01
N THR A 49 13.43 -0.52 6.64
CA THR A 49 12.46 -1.51 7.10
C THR A 49 12.61 -2.84 6.34
N THR A 50 11.93 -3.89 6.80
CA THR A 50 11.97 -5.20 6.15
C THR A 50 10.93 -5.31 5.03
N THR A 51 11.15 -6.22 4.09
CA THR A 51 10.18 -6.55 3.04
C THR A 51 8.82 -6.92 3.63
N ALA A 52 8.78 -7.66 4.74
CA ALA A 52 7.53 -8.03 5.40
C ALA A 52 6.68 -6.83 5.84
N VAL A 53 7.30 -5.71 6.23
CA VAL A 53 6.57 -4.47 6.55
C VAL A 53 6.00 -3.84 5.29
N PHE A 54 6.75 -3.81 4.18
CA PHE A 54 6.23 -3.34 2.90
C PHE A 54 5.10 -4.22 2.35
N ASP A 55 5.21 -5.54 2.50
CA ASP A 55 4.17 -6.50 2.12
C ASP A 55 2.86 -6.19 2.82
N ALA A 56 2.89 -5.85 4.11
CA ALA A 56 1.72 -5.44 4.88
C ALA A 56 1.19 -4.05 4.48
N LEU A 57 2.09 -3.08 4.25
CA LEU A 57 1.76 -1.70 3.90
C LEU A 57 1.02 -1.62 2.54
N GLY A 58 1.40 -2.44 1.57
CA GLY A 58 0.82 -2.48 0.23
C GLY A 58 -0.49 -3.28 0.11
N THR A 59 -1.12 -3.67 1.22
CA THR A 59 -2.35 -4.49 1.19
C THR A 59 -3.63 -3.64 1.12
N PRO A 60 -4.78 -4.24 0.72
CA PRO A 60 -6.09 -3.60 0.80
C PRO A 60 -6.54 -3.16 2.19
N MET A 61 -5.77 -3.39 3.25
CA MET A 61 -6.05 -2.88 4.60
C MET A 61 -6.20 -1.35 4.60
N CYS A 62 -5.46 -0.64 3.72
CA CYS A 62 -5.55 0.81 3.58
C CYS A 62 -6.89 1.31 3.00
N ASN A 63 -7.71 0.43 2.41
CA ASN A 63 -9.00 0.81 1.84
C ASN A 63 -10.09 1.01 2.90
N LYS A 64 -9.84 0.61 4.16
CA LYS A 64 -10.89 0.52 5.17
C LYS A 64 -10.94 1.74 6.09
N TYR A 65 -12.12 2.37 6.16
CA TYR A 65 -12.46 3.31 7.24
C TYR A 65 -12.83 2.56 8.53
N SER A 66 -12.09 2.82 9.61
CA SER A 66 -12.21 2.15 10.91
C SER A 66 -12.28 3.11 12.09
N GLU A 67 -12.90 4.29 11.91
CA GLU A 67 -13.09 5.25 13.01
C GLU A 67 -13.77 4.61 14.23
N GLY A 68 -13.32 5.01 15.43
CA GLY A 68 -13.67 4.40 16.71
C GLY A 68 -12.59 3.41 17.17
N TYR A 69 -12.92 2.56 18.14
CA TYR A 69 -12.03 1.50 18.65
C TYR A 69 -12.58 0.11 18.30
N PRO A 70 -11.78 -0.96 18.38
CA PRO A 70 -12.25 -2.33 18.18
C PRO A 70 -13.52 -2.63 19.00
N GLY A 71 -14.54 -3.19 18.36
CA GLY A 71 -15.86 -3.45 18.97
C GLY A 71 -16.76 -2.20 19.17
N ALA A 72 -16.26 -1.00 18.92
CA ALA A 72 -16.97 0.27 19.04
C ALA A 72 -16.69 1.19 17.82
N ARG A 73 -16.87 0.63 16.62
CA ARG A 73 -16.65 1.34 15.35
C ARG A 73 -17.89 2.12 14.91
N TYR A 74 -17.66 3.25 14.26
CA TYR A 74 -18.73 4.02 13.61
C TYR A 74 -19.19 3.39 12.27
N TYR A 75 -18.35 2.55 11.67
CA TYR A 75 -18.61 1.90 10.38
C TYR A 75 -18.59 0.37 10.51
N GLY A 76 -19.43 -0.30 9.71
CA GLY A 76 -19.45 -1.76 9.61
C GLY A 76 -18.26 -2.36 8.84
N GLY A 77 -18.15 -3.69 8.85
CA GLY A 77 -17.17 -4.45 8.06
C GLY A 77 -15.73 -4.39 8.58
N ASN A 78 -15.54 -4.14 9.88
CA ASN A 78 -14.22 -3.97 10.50
C ASN A 78 -13.70 -5.23 11.23
N GLU A 79 -14.33 -6.40 11.08
CA GLU A 79 -13.95 -7.64 11.80
C GLU A 79 -12.45 -7.94 11.76
N HIS A 80 -11.83 -7.87 10.57
CA HIS A 80 -10.41 -8.15 10.42
C HIS A 80 -9.50 -6.97 10.79
N ILE A 81 -9.99 -5.73 10.67
CA ILE A 81 -9.26 -4.54 11.13
C ILE A 81 -9.16 -4.54 12.66
N ASP A 82 -10.26 -4.86 13.34
CA ASP A 82 -10.31 -4.99 14.80
C ASP A 82 -9.36 -6.08 15.27
N ARG A 83 -9.29 -7.22 14.57
CA ARG A 83 -8.32 -8.28 14.88
C ARG A 83 -6.86 -7.81 14.72
N MET A 84 -6.58 -6.97 13.71
CA MET A 84 -5.24 -6.44 13.48
C MET A 84 -4.84 -5.40 14.54
N GLU A 85 -5.76 -4.50 14.93
CA GLU A 85 -5.48 -3.46 15.93
C GLU A 85 -5.32 -4.01 17.36
N LEU A 86 -5.90 -5.17 17.65
CA LEU A 86 -5.78 -5.84 18.95
C LEU A 86 -4.56 -6.75 19.10
N LEU A 87 -3.86 -7.08 18.00
CA LEU A 87 -2.67 -7.93 18.00
C LEU A 87 -1.46 -7.20 18.60
#